data_AF-A0A0R2XF69-F1
#
_entry.id   AF-A0A0R2XF69-F1
#
_cell.length_a   1.000
_cell.length_b   1.000
_cell.length_c   1.000
_cell.angle_alpha   90.00
_cell.angle_beta   90.00
_cell.angle_gamma   90.00
#
_symmetry.space_group_name_H-M   'P 1'
#
loop_
_entity.id
_entity.type
_entity.pdbx_description
1 polymer ?
#
loop_
_entity_poly.entity_id
_entity_poly.type
_entity_poly.pdbx_seq_one_letter_code
_entity_poly.pdbx_strand_id
1 'polypeptide(L)' 'AEQMLGSVAHSQRAELAVDVIDIADDAALVETYGIRIPVFKRVCDDVELGWPFGEEQLVHFLAGAVDVYKAGETT' A
#
# COMPACT_ATOMS: atom_id res chain seq x y z
N ALA A 1 7.48 -8.10 4.42
CA ALA A 1 7.00 -7.01 3.55
C ALA A 1 7.35 -5.62 4.10
N GLU A 2 7.27 -5.38 5.41
CA GLU A 2 7.51 -4.05 6.00
C GLU A 2 8.90 -3.45 5.67
N GLN A 3 9.97 -4.27 5.67
CA GLN A 3 11.32 -3.79 5.31
C GLN A 3 11.43 -3.31 3.84
N MET A 4 10.66 -3.93 2.94
CA MET A 4 10.63 -3.59 1.52
C MET A 4 9.95 -2.23 1.30
N LEU A 5 8.89 -1.96 2.05
CA LEU A 5 8.16 -0.69 2.01
C LEU A 5 9.05 0.48 2.46
N GLY A 6 9.81 0.31 3.54
CA GLY A 6 10.76 1.32 4.02
C GLY A 6 11.86 1.66 3.01
N SER A 7 12.41 0.65 2.33
CA SER A 7 13.44 0.83 1.30
C SER A 7 12.91 1.61 0.09
N VAL A 8 11.70 1.27 -0.37
CA VAL A 8 11.05 1.94 -1.52
C VAL A 8 10.70 3.38 -1.18
N ALA A 9 10.14 3.66 0.00
CA ALA A 9 9.82 5.02 0.44
C ALA A 9 11.07 5.93 0.44
N HIS A 10 12.17 5.43 1.02
CA HIS A 10 13.43 6.15 1.09
C HIS A 10 14.01 6.43 -0.30
N SER A 11 13.99 5.42 -1.18
CA SER A 11 14.50 5.54 -2.56
C SER A 11 13.67 6.50 -3.41
N GLN A 12 12.36 6.58 -3.18
CA GLN A 12 11.43 7.43 -3.93
C GLN A 12 11.32 8.86 -3.37
N ARG A 13 12.00 9.19 -2.25
CA ARG A 13 11.86 10.50 -1.55
C ARG A 13 10.39 10.88 -1.30
N ALA A 14 9.54 9.89 -1.04
CA ALA A 14 8.11 10.07 -0.83
C ALA A 14 7.76 9.89 0.64
N GLU A 15 6.95 10.80 1.19
CA GLU A 15 6.34 10.61 2.51
C GLU A 15 5.14 9.68 2.33
N LEU A 16 5.25 8.46 2.88
CA LEU A 16 4.18 7.48 2.85
C LEU A 16 3.52 7.42 4.23
N ALA A 17 2.23 7.72 4.30
CA ALA A 17 1.40 7.37 5.43
C ALA A 17 0.93 5.92 5.27
N VAL A 18 1.33 5.06 6.20
CA VAL A 18 1.02 3.62 6.17
C VAL A 18 0.34 3.28 7.49
N ASP A 19 -0.83 2.65 7.41
CA ASP A 19 -1.52 2.08 8.56
C ASP A 19 -1.39 0.55 8.52
N VAL A 20 -1.08 -0.05 9.67
CA VAL A 20 -0.91 -1.49 9.81
C VAL A 20 -2.15 -2.03 10.50
N ILE A 21 -2.99 -2.72 9.74
CA ILE A 21 -4.23 -3.30 10.23
C ILE A 21 -3.98 -4.76 10.58
N ASP A 22 -4.16 -5.11 11.85
CA ASP A 22 -4.28 -6.50 12.28
C ASP A 22 -5.71 -6.97 12.01
N ILE A 23 -5.85 -8.02 11.21
CA ILE A 23 -7.14 -8.56 10.80
C ILE A 23 -7.63 -9.67 11.75
N ALA A 24 -6.83 -10.12 12.72
CA ALA A 24 -7.10 -11.33 13.49
C ALA A 24 -8.42 -11.31 14.29
N ASP A 25 -8.92 -10.14 14.68
CA ASP A 25 -10.17 -9.98 15.45
C ASP A 25 -11.40 -9.70 14.56
N ASP A 26 -11.21 -9.47 13.26
CA ASP A 26 -12.29 -9.12 12.34
C ASP A 26 -12.55 -10.27 11.34
N ALA A 27 -13.59 -11.05 11.62
CA ALA A 27 -13.92 -12.24 10.84
C ALA A 27 -14.08 -11.95 9.34
N ALA A 28 -14.66 -10.81 8.97
CA ALA A 28 -14.86 -10.44 7.57
C ALA A 28 -13.52 -10.16 6.86
N LEU A 29 -12.58 -9.52 7.56
CA LEU A 29 -11.23 -9.28 7.04
C LEU A 29 -10.41 -10.58 6.98
N VAL A 30 -10.56 -11.48 7.95
CA VAL A 30 -9.93 -12.82 7.91
C VAL A 30 -10.44 -13.63 6.72
N GLU A 31 -11.75 -13.68 6.48
CA GLU A 31 -12.32 -14.38 5.33
C GLU A 31 -11.82 -13.80 4.00
N THR A 32 -11.64 -12.48 3.95
CA THR A 32 -11.22 -11.78 2.72
C THR A 32 -9.72 -11.87 2.46
N TYR A 33 -8.89 -11.71 3.49
CA TYR A 33 -7.44 -11.52 3.37
C TYR A 33 -6.58 -12.56 4.07
N GLY A 34 -7.13 -13.43 4.92
CA GLY A 34 -6.39 -14.31 5.83
C GLY A 34 -5.34 -15.22 5.20
N ILE A 35 -5.49 -15.59 3.92
CA ILE A 35 -4.50 -16.39 3.16
C ILE A 35 -3.62 -15.55 2.21
N ARG A 36 -3.95 -14.26 2.04
CA ARG A 36 -3.30 -13.34 1.10
C ARG A 36 -2.38 -12.32 1.78
N ILE A 37 -2.38 -12.27 3.12
CA ILE A 37 -1.50 -11.36 3.87
C ILE A 37 -0.02 -11.65 3.56
N PRO A 38 0.81 -10.62 3.32
CA PRO A 38 0.49 -9.19 3.40
C PRO A 38 -0.21 -8.64 2.14
N VAL A 39 -1.22 -7.78 2.35
CA VAL A 39 -1.92 -7.03 1.30
C VAL A 39 -1.76 -5.53 1.57
N PHE A 40 -1.36 -4.77 0.55
CA PHE A 40 -1.40 -3.31 0.59
C PHE A 40 -2.66 -2.81 -0.10
N LYS A 41 -3.38 -1.89 0.53
CA LYS A 41 -4.58 -1.27 -0.03
C LYS A 41 -4.41 0.24 -0.05
N ARG A 42 -4.69 0.85 -1.20
CA ARG A 42 -4.61 2.29 -1.39
C ARG A 42 -5.96 2.93 -1.11
N VAL A 43 -6.03 3.76 -0.08
CA VAL A 43 -7.30 4.34 0.40
C VAL A 43 -7.93 5.30 -0.61
N CYS A 44 -7.14 5.98 -1.46
CA CYS A 44 -7.68 6.98 -2.38
C CYS A 44 -8.50 6.40 -3.56
N ASP A 45 -8.32 5.11 -3.90
CA ASP A 45 -8.99 4.49 -5.07
C ASP A 45 -9.24 2.99 -4.92
N ASP A 46 -9.11 2.46 -3.70
CA ASP A 46 -9.41 1.08 -3.31
C ASP A 46 -8.54 -0.01 -3.99
N VAL A 47 -7.52 0.36 -4.77
CA VAL A 47 -6.64 -0.61 -5.44
C VAL A 47 -5.79 -1.38 -4.43
N GLU A 48 -5.68 -2.68 -4.65
CA GLU A 48 -4.96 -3.61 -3.80
C GLU A 48 -3.74 -4.22 -4.49
N LEU A 49 -2.67 -4.42 -3.73
CA LEU A 49 -1.50 -5.21 -4.09
C LEU A 49 -1.37 -6.35 -3.08
N GLY A 50 -1.78 -7.55 -3.51
CA GLY A 50 -1.68 -8.76 -2.70
C GLY A 50 -0.39 -9.52 -2.96
N TRP A 51 0.07 -10.26 -1.95
CA TRP A 51 1.20 -11.18 -2.09
C TRP A 51 0.91 -12.30 -3.13
N PRO A 52 1.92 -12.78 -3.87
CA PRO A 52 3.31 -12.33 -3.93
C PRO A 52 3.52 -11.13 -4.87
N PHE A 53 4.35 -10.18 -4.46
CA PHE A 53 4.77 -9.04 -5.29
C PHE A 53 6.28 -8.77 -5.15
N GLY A 54 6.86 -8.19 -6.20
CA GLY A 54 8.25 -7.72 -6.22
C GLY A 54 8.39 -6.21 -5.99
N GLU A 55 9.63 -5.71 -5.96
CA GLU A 55 9.93 -4.30 -5.70
C GLU A 55 9.34 -3.38 -6.77
N GLU A 56 9.49 -3.74 -8.05
CA GLU A 56 8.93 -2.96 -9.15
C GLU A 56 7.40 -2.86 -9.08
N GLN A 57 6.72 -3.95 -8.71
CA GLN A 57 5.26 -3.95 -8.54
C GLN A 57 4.84 -3.03 -7.40
N LEU A 58 5.58 -3.03 -6.28
CA LEU A 58 5.34 -2.12 -5.17
C LEU A 58 5.60 -0.66 -5.56
N VAL A 59 6.67 -0.39 -6.31
CA VAL A 59 6.98 0.96 -6.82
C VAL A 59 5.89 1.47 -7.75
N HIS A 60 5.43 0.65 -8.71
CA HIS A 60 4.32 1.00 -9.60
C HIS A 60 3.01 1.22 -8.85
N PHE A 61 2.72 0.37 -7.87
CA PHE A 61 1.56 0.53 -7.00
C PHE A 61 1.60 1.85 -6.23
N LEU A 62 2.76 2.24 -5.70
CA LEU A 62 2.90 3.52 -5.01
C LEU A 62 2.86 4.71 -5.98
N ALA A 63 3.46 4.61 -7.17
CA ALA A 63 3.47 5.68 -8.17
C ALA A 63 2.05 6.03 -8.66
N GLY A 64 1.18 5.03 -8.85
CA GLY A 64 -0.23 5.26 -9.21
C GLY A 64 -1.03 6.06 -8.17
N ALA A 65 -0.53 6.18 -6.94
CA ALA A 65 -1.08 7.04 -5.90
C ALA A 65 -0.66 8.52 -6.04
N VAL A 66 0.55 8.75 -6.57
CA VAL A 66 1.22 10.06 -6.51
C VAL A 66 0.61 11.06 -7.50
N ASP A 67 0.02 10.58 -8.60
CA ASP A 67 -0.70 11.44 -9.56
C ASP A 67 -2.00 12.03 -8.98
N VAL A 68 -2.58 11.43 -7.94
CA VAL A 68 -3.81 11.93 -7.31
C VAL A 68 -3.54 13.05 -6.31
N TYR A 69 -2.43 12.99 -5.57
CA TYR A 69 -2.06 14.02 -4.57
C TYR A 69 -1.49 15.30 -5.20
N LYS A 70 -1.04 15.26 -6.46
CA LYS A 70 -0.56 16.44 -7.20
C LYS A 70 -1.69 17.37 -7.69
N ALA A 71 -2.95 16.95 -7.59
CA ALA A 71 -4.11 17.76 -8.00
C ALA A 71 -4.61 18.73 -6.90
N GLY A 72 -4.00 18.72 -5.70
CA GLY A 72 -4.49 19.46 -4.53
C GLY A 72 -3.70 20.74 -4.15
N GLU A 73 -2.52 20.98 -4.71
CA GLU A 73 -1.73 22.18 -4.41
C GLU A 73 -1.70 23.12 -5.62
N THR A 74 -2.80 23.83 -5.83
CA THR A 74 -2.76 25.10 -6.55
C THR A 74 -3.63 26.09 -5.79
N THR A 75 -2.95 27.11 -5.24
CA THR A 75 -3.43 28.33 -4.55
C THR A 75 -3.21 28.32 -3.04
#